data_AF-A0A7C6BFD3-F1
#
_entry.id   AF-A0A7C6BFD3-F1
#
_cell.length_a   1.000
_cell.length_b   1.000
_cell.length_c   1.000
_cell.angle_alpha   90.00
_cell.angle_beta   90.00
_cell.angle_gamma   90.00
#
_symmetry.space_group_name_H-M   'P 1'
#
loop_
_entity.id
_entity.type
_entity.pdbx_description
1 polymer ?
#
loop_
_entity_poly.entity_id
_entity_poly.type
_entity_poly.pdbx_seq_one_letter_code
_entity_poly.pdbx_strand_id
1 'polypeptide(L)'
;MENLNLIDTFSEFKEFKNIERETLMRILEDVFKQLMAKKYGSDENFSVIVNIDKGDLEIWRNRLIVEDGTIEDENTQVSYSDAIKIEPDFEIGEELSEEIRFADFGRRDILAIRQNLAAKIQDYERANIFTKYKEKVGEIVLCEVYQIWKREIMVLDEEGIELNLPKTEQIPGDFYRKGDTIKSVVLKVEMRNGVPQITLSRTSPVFLERLLEQEVPEIDDGLITIKDVVREPGERAKVAVESYDDRIDPVGACVGMKGSRIHGIVRELRNENIDIINYTSNTELYITRALSPAKVTSVSLDVENHRTEVFMPSDQVSLAIGKGGANIKLASKLTRYEIDVYSDTDINYEDVDLNEFTDEIEEWVIEELKAIGCDTAKDVLALSAKELVERTDLEEETIEEVLKAFRSEFEEETETEEEETEEVVLEDQEVEAVEEIAETPEVIVEQEAQEEEQEEV
;
A
#
# COMPACT_ATOMS: atom_id res chain seq x y z
N MET A 1 -8.98 -56.57 13.25
CA MET A 1 -9.59 -55.47 14.06
C MET A 1 -8.88 -54.14 13.87
N GLU A 2 -7.68 -54.07 13.28
CA GLU A 2 -6.98 -52.79 13.01
C GLU A 2 -7.40 -52.11 11.68
N ASN A 3 -7.75 -52.85 10.64
CA ASN A 3 -8.25 -52.26 9.37
C ASN A 3 -9.55 -51.45 9.52
N LEU A 4 -10.44 -51.81 10.44
CA LEU A 4 -11.67 -51.02 10.68
C LEU A 4 -11.36 -49.62 11.21
N ASN A 5 -10.27 -49.46 11.98
CA ASN A 5 -9.97 -48.18 12.63
C ASN A 5 -9.56 -47.11 11.63
N LEU A 6 -8.83 -47.47 10.56
CA LEU A 6 -8.35 -46.51 9.57
C LEU A 6 -9.49 -46.01 8.65
N ILE A 7 -10.39 -46.91 8.26
CA ILE A 7 -11.56 -46.62 7.40
C ILE A 7 -12.55 -45.69 8.11
N ASP A 8 -12.85 -45.98 9.37
CA ASP A 8 -13.67 -45.12 10.22
C ASP A 8 -12.97 -43.77 10.44
N THR A 9 -11.65 -43.78 10.66
CA THR A 9 -10.83 -42.56 10.78
C THR A 9 -10.86 -41.72 9.48
N PHE A 10 -10.79 -42.33 8.29
CA PHE A 10 -10.85 -41.60 7.01
C PHE A 10 -12.25 -41.05 6.72
N SER A 11 -13.29 -41.80 7.09
CA SER A 11 -14.68 -41.35 6.97
C SER A 11 -14.96 -40.20 7.94
N GLU A 12 -14.48 -40.27 9.18
CA GLU A 12 -14.51 -39.17 10.14
C GLU A 12 -13.74 -37.96 9.60
N PHE A 13 -12.52 -38.14 9.07
CA PHE A 13 -11.74 -37.02 8.50
C PHE A 13 -12.43 -36.33 7.32
N LYS A 14 -13.15 -37.08 6.48
CA LYS A 14 -13.96 -36.54 5.38
C LYS A 14 -15.13 -35.68 5.88
N GLU A 15 -15.77 -36.07 6.98
CA GLU A 15 -16.87 -35.30 7.59
C GLU A 15 -16.37 -34.07 8.36
N PHE A 16 -15.19 -34.15 8.98
CA PHE A 16 -14.65 -33.05 9.80
C PHE A 16 -13.92 -31.95 9.01
N LYS A 17 -13.47 -32.25 7.79
CA LYS A 17 -12.60 -31.37 7.00
C LYS A 17 -13.10 -31.40 5.56
N ASN A 18 -13.73 -30.31 5.12
CA ASN A 18 -14.43 -30.15 3.83
C ASN A 18 -13.47 -30.24 2.60
N ILE A 19 -12.81 -31.39 2.44
CA ILE A 19 -11.76 -31.66 1.45
C ILE A 19 -12.36 -32.49 0.32
N GLU A 20 -12.05 -32.12 -0.91
CA GLU A 20 -12.47 -32.87 -2.09
C GLU A 20 -11.85 -34.27 -2.12
N ARG A 21 -12.63 -35.26 -2.60
CA ARG A 21 -12.23 -36.67 -2.59
C ARG A 21 -10.94 -36.90 -3.36
N GLU A 22 -10.80 -36.29 -4.53
CA GLU A 22 -9.63 -36.43 -5.39
C GLU A 22 -8.36 -35.93 -4.70
N THR A 23 -8.46 -34.82 -3.98
CA THR A 23 -7.36 -34.28 -3.17
C THR A 23 -6.98 -35.24 -2.06
N LEU A 24 -7.96 -35.79 -1.33
CA LEU A 24 -7.67 -36.73 -0.24
C LEU A 24 -6.98 -38.01 -0.77
N MET A 25 -7.37 -38.51 -1.94
CA MET A 25 -6.71 -39.66 -2.58
C MET A 25 -5.25 -39.34 -2.88
N ARG A 26 -4.97 -38.19 -3.52
CA ARG A 26 -3.60 -37.75 -3.81
C ARG A 26 -2.75 -37.58 -2.55
N ILE A 27 -3.31 -36.98 -1.49
CA ILE A 27 -2.59 -36.79 -0.23
C ILE A 27 -2.22 -38.16 0.37
N LEU A 28 -3.15 -39.11 0.38
CA LEU A 28 -2.90 -40.46 0.89
C LEU A 28 -1.84 -41.17 0.04
N GLU A 29 -1.97 -41.13 -1.28
CA GLU A 29 -1.00 -41.68 -2.23
C GLU A 29 0.42 -41.14 -1.94
N ASP A 30 0.57 -39.82 -1.83
CA ASP A 30 1.85 -39.15 -1.54
C ASP A 30 2.43 -39.58 -0.18
N VAL A 31 1.60 -39.71 0.86
CA VAL A 31 2.05 -40.13 2.20
C VAL A 31 2.59 -41.56 2.18
N PHE A 32 1.90 -42.48 1.50
CA PHE A 32 2.33 -43.87 1.38
C PHE A 32 3.57 -44.00 0.50
N LYS A 33 3.66 -43.27 -0.62
CA LYS A 33 4.88 -43.23 -1.46
C LYS A 33 6.10 -42.72 -0.70
N GLN A 34 5.96 -41.63 0.06
CA GLN A 34 7.06 -41.13 0.90
C GLN A 34 7.54 -42.14 1.94
N LEU A 35 6.63 -42.96 2.47
CA LEU A 35 7.01 -44.05 3.37
C LEU A 35 7.72 -45.19 2.65
N MET A 36 7.29 -45.54 1.43
CA MET A 36 7.99 -46.53 0.61
C MET A 36 9.41 -46.04 0.30
N ALA A 37 9.57 -44.80 -0.16
CA ALA A 37 10.88 -44.19 -0.37
C ALA A 37 11.75 -44.23 0.90
N LYS A 38 11.17 -43.97 2.07
CA LYS A 38 11.92 -44.02 3.34
C LYS A 38 12.32 -45.43 3.77
N LYS A 39 11.49 -46.44 3.50
CA LYS A 39 11.71 -47.84 3.91
C LYS A 39 12.57 -48.61 2.92
N TYR A 40 12.41 -48.34 1.62
CA TYR A 40 13.02 -49.09 0.51
C TYR A 40 14.00 -48.26 -0.33
N GLY A 41 14.18 -46.98 -0.04
CA GLY A 41 15.13 -46.08 -0.70
C GLY A 41 14.55 -45.30 -1.88
N SER A 42 13.58 -45.86 -2.60
CA SER A 42 12.86 -45.23 -3.72
C SER A 42 11.38 -45.61 -3.69
N ASP A 43 10.51 -44.74 -4.21
CA ASP A 43 9.08 -44.97 -4.41
C ASP A 43 8.70 -45.25 -5.87
N GLU A 44 9.64 -45.15 -6.81
CA GLU A 44 9.38 -45.22 -8.28
C GLU A 44 8.67 -46.51 -8.71
N ASN A 45 8.91 -47.59 -7.99
CA ASN A 45 8.36 -48.91 -8.31
C ASN A 45 7.17 -49.31 -7.43
N PHE A 46 6.56 -48.36 -6.72
CA PHE A 46 5.38 -48.59 -5.89
C PHE A 46 4.15 -47.91 -6.48
N SER A 47 3.10 -48.70 -6.68
CA SER A 47 1.76 -48.24 -7.07
C SER A 47 0.85 -48.27 -5.85
N VAL A 48 0.33 -47.13 -5.44
CA VAL A 48 -0.59 -47.01 -4.31
C VAL A 48 -1.99 -46.71 -4.85
N ILE A 49 -2.94 -47.60 -4.60
CA ILE A 49 -4.33 -47.49 -5.05
C ILE A 49 -5.21 -47.25 -3.83
N VAL A 50 -5.87 -46.10 -3.80
CA VAL A 50 -6.73 -45.66 -2.69
C VAL A 50 -8.19 -45.68 -3.14
N ASN A 51 -9.05 -46.41 -2.44
CA ASN A 51 -10.50 -46.35 -2.61
C ASN A 51 -11.16 -45.76 -1.36
N ILE A 52 -11.50 -44.47 -1.41
CA ILE A 52 -12.07 -43.77 -0.26
C ILE A 52 -13.47 -44.28 0.12
N ASP A 53 -14.30 -44.70 -0.85
CA ASP A 53 -15.69 -45.07 -0.57
C ASP A 53 -15.79 -46.40 0.18
N LYS A 54 -14.83 -47.31 -0.03
CA LYS A 54 -14.72 -48.57 0.71
C LYS A 54 -13.71 -48.50 1.87
N GLY A 55 -12.84 -47.50 1.85
CA GLY A 55 -11.69 -47.40 2.74
C GLY A 55 -10.58 -48.41 2.42
N ASP A 56 -10.61 -49.00 1.23
CA ASP A 56 -9.61 -49.98 0.80
C ASP A 56 -8.36 -49.24 0.31
N LEU A 57 -7.18 -49.65 0.78
CA LEU A 57 -5.89 -49.21 0.25
C LEU A 57 -5.09 -50.44 -0.14
N GLU A 58 -4.61 -50.45 -1.38
CA GLU A 58 -3.72 -51.47 -1.91
C GLU A 58 -2.39 -50.83 -2.28
N ILE A 59 -1.29 -51.48 -1.89
CA ILE A 59 0.07 -51.06 -2.21
C ILE A 59 0.71 -52.19 -2.98
N TRP A 60 1.06 -51.92 -4.23
CA TRP A 60 1.69 -52.87 -5.14
C TRP A 60 3.12 -52.44 -5.40
N ARG A 61 4.06 -53.37 -5.25
CA ARG A 61 5.47 -53.16 -5.56
C ARG A 61 5.81 -53.92 -6.83
N ASN A 62 6.25 -53.20 -7.84
CA ASN A 62 6.65 -53.77 -9.12
C ASN A 62 8.17 -54.00 -9.12
N ARG A 63 8.61 -55.18 -9.54
CA ARG A 63 10.03 -55.52 -9.64
C ARG A 63 10.31 -56.19 -10.98
N LEU A 64 11.40 -55.80 -11.63
CA LEU A 64 11.84 -56.42 -12.88
C LEU A 64 12.48 -57.79 -12.58
N ILE A 65 12.06 -58.81 -13.32
CA ILE A 65 12.60 -60.16 -13.20
C ILE A 65 13.92 -60.24 -13.98
N VAL A 66 15.01 -60.51 -13.26
CA VAL A 66 16.37 -60.62 -13.82
C VAL A 66 16.93 -62.02 -13.63
N GLU A 67 17.99 -62.35 -14.39
CA GLU A 67 18.70 -63.61 -14.22
C GLU A 67 19.26 -63.76 -12.79
N ASP A 68 19.30 -65.00 -12.31
CA ASP A 68 19.83 -65.29 -10.97
C ASP A 68 21.31 -64.84 -10.88
N GLY A 69 21.59 -63.90 -9.98
CA GLY A 69 22.94 -63.38 -9.74
C GLY A 69 23.29 -62.07 -10.43
N THR A 70 22.39 -61.46 -11.22
CA THR A 70 22.57 -60.15 -11.86
C THR A 70 21.76 -59.03 -11.19
N ILE A 71 21.41 -59.19 -9.91
CA ILE A 71 20.65 -58.18 -9.16
C ILE A 71 21.57 -56.99 -8.86
N GLU A 72 21.23 -55.82 -9.38
CA GLU A 72 21.89 -54.54 -9.08
C GLU A 72 21.21 -53.81 -7.93
N ASP A 73 19.88 -53.88 -7.85
CA ASP A 73 19.08 -53.25 -6.81
C ASP A 73 17.93 -54.17 -6.37
N GLU A 74 18.00 -54.64 -5.12
CA GLU A 74 16.95 -55.47 -4.50
C GLU A 74 15.61 -54.73 -4.37
N ASN A 75 15.61 -53.40 -4.48
CA ASN A 75 14.37 -52.64 -4.47
C ASN A 75 13.57 -52.85 -5.76
N THR A 76 14.23 -52.76 -6.90
CA THR A 76 13.62 -52.73 -8.23
C THR A 76 13.69 -54.05 -8.98
N GLN A 77 14.50 -55.02 -8.53
CA GLN A 77 14.72 -56.28 -9.22
C GLN A 77 14.42 -57.50 -8.34
N VAL A 78 14.09 -58.62 -8.99
CA VAL A 78 13.87 -59.92 -8.37
C VAL A 78 14.53 -61.02 -9.18
N SER A 79 15.04 -62.05 -8.50
CA SER A 79 15.64 -63.20 -9.17
C SER A 79 14.57 -64.04 -9.88
N TYR A 80 14.89 -64.59 -11.06
CA TYR A 80 14.01 -65.49 -11.79
C TYR A 80 13.56 -66.69 -10.93
N SER A 81 14.49 -67.26 -10.16
CA SER A 81 14.20 -68.38 -9.25
C SER A 81 13.23 -68.03 -8.12
N ASP A 82 13.18 -66.77 -7.66
CA ASP A 82 12.21 -66.32 -6.68
C ASP A 82 10.86 -65.95 -7.31
N ALA A 83 10.86 -65.39 -8.53
CA ALA A 83 9.63 -65.06 -9.26
C ALA A 83 8.80 -66.32 -9.60
N ILE A 84 9.44 -67.40 -10.08
CA ILE A 84 8.76 -68.66 -10.42
C ILE A 84 8.06 -69.31 -9.21
N LYS A 85 8.55 -69.06 -7.99
CA LYS A 85 7.92 -69.60 -6.77
C LYS A 85 6.54 -69.01 -6.51
N ILE A 86 6.27 -67.82 -7.06
CA ILE A 86 5.00 -67.13 -6.92
C ILE A 86 4.08 -67.57 -8.05
N GLU A 87 4.53 -67.43 -9.31
CA GLU A 87 3.77 -67.88 -10.49
C GLU A 87 4.69 -68.58 -11.50
N PRO A 88 4.35 -69.78 -11.99
CA PRO A 88 5.25 -70.56 -12.84
C PRO A 88 5.45 -70.01 -14.26
N ASP A 89 4.58 -69.11 -14.71
CA ASP A 89 4.52 -68.61 -16.09
C ASP A 89 5.35 -67.34 -16.32
N PHE A 90 6.07 -66.84 -15.31
CA PHE A 90 6.90 -65.64 -15.46
C PHE A 90 8.10 -65.85 -16.40
N GLU A 91 8.43 -64.83 -17.19
CA GLU A 91 9.62 -64.76 -18.04
C GLU A 91 10.62 -63.69 -17.58
N ILE A 92 11.89 -63.84 -17.96
CA ILE A 92 12.94 -62.84 -17.68
C ILE A 92 12.65 -61.57 -18.48
N GLY A 93 12.68 -60.42 -17.80
CA GLY A 93 12.33 -59.12 -18.37
C GLY A 93 10.88 -58.69 -18.15
N GLU A 94 10.05 -59.51 -17.53
CA GLU A 94 8.70 -59.12 -17.08
C GLU A 94 8.73 -58.42 -15.71
N GLU A 95 7.64 -57.74 -15.36
CA GLU A 95 7.45 -57.13 -14.05
C GLU A 95 6.63 -58.04 -13.13
N LEU A 96 7.19 -58.37 -11.97
CA LEU A 96 6.51 -59.01 -10.86
C LEU A 96 5.85 -57.94 -9.98
N SER A 97 4.52 -57.96 -9.88
CA SER A 97 3.76 -57.12 -8.94
C SER A 97 3.49 -57.88 -7.64
N GLU A 98 4.04 -57.40 -6.52
CA GLU A 98 3.80 -57.97 -5.19
C GLU A 98 2.97 -57.04 -4.32
N GLU A 99 1.95 -57.60 -3.68
CA GLU A 99 1.13 -56.87 -2.71
C GLU A 99 1.92 -56.67 -1.41
N ILE A 100 2.00 -55.42 -0.94
CA ILE A 100 2.50 -55.08 0.38
C ILE A 100 1.31 -54.94 1.32
N ARG A 101 1.28 -55.80 2.34
CA ARG A 101 0.16 -55.83 3.28
C ARG A 101 0.41 -54.86 4.42
N PHE A 102 -0.68 -54.29 4.93
CA PHE A 102 -0.65 -53.43 6.11
C PHE A 102 -0.04 -54.08 7.35
N ALA A 103 -0.18 -55.40 7.49
CA ALA A 103 0.39 -56.16 8.61
C ALA A 103 1.92 -56.12 8.62
N ASP A 104 2.56 -55.80 7.50
CA ASP A 104 4.03 -55.70 7.36
C ASP A 104 4.58 -54.35 7.83
N PHE A 105 3.70 -53.43 8.24
CA PHE A 105 4.07 -52.15 8.85
C PHE A 105 4.15 -52.27 10.37
N GLY A 106 5.27 -51.84 10.92
CA GLY A 106 5.43 -51.79 12.37
C GLY A 106 4.63 -50.64 12.97
N ARG A 107 4.42 -50.69 14.29
CA ARG A 107 3.77 -49.60 15.06
C ARG A 107 4.40 -48.22 14.82
N ARG A 108 5.73 -48.18 14.59
CA ARG A 108 6.48 -46.94 14.29
C ARG A 108 6.09 -46.35 12.94
N ASP A 109 5.90 -47.21 11.93
CA ASP A 109 5.52 -46.80 10.59
C ASP A 109 4.10 -46.23 10.62
N ILE A 110 3.16 -46.93 11.27
CA ILE A 110 1.76 -46.49 11.46
C ILE A 110 1.69 -45.09 12.10
N LEU A 111 2.49 -44.85 13.14
CA LEU A 111 2.53 -43.53 13.79
C LEU A 111 3.07 -42.45 12.86
N ALA A 112 4.09 -42.76 12.06
CA ALA A 112 4.65 -41.85 11.08
C ALA A 112 3.65 -41.52 9.96
N ILE A 113 2.87 -42.50 9.49
CA ILE A 113 1.78 -42.28 8.50
C ILE A 113 0.80 -41.26 9.05
N ARG A 114 0.33 -41.46 10.28
CA ARG A 114 -0.65 -40.57 10.90
C ARG A 114 -0.13 -39.15 11.05
N GLN A 115 1.13 -38.99 11.46
CA GLN A 115 1.76 -37.67 11.60
C GLN A 115 1.96 -36.98 10.25
N ASN A 116 2.46 -37.70 9.24
CA ASN A 116 2.66 -37.16 7.89
C ASN A 116 1.34 -36.79 7.23
N LEU A 117 0.31 -37.64 7.36
CA LEU A 117 -1.02 -37.37 6.85
C LEU A 117 -1.63 -36.12 7.48
N ALA A 118 -1.57 -36.01 8.81
CA ALA A 118 -2.05 -34.82 9.52
C ALA A 118 -1.31 -33.54 9.06
N ALA A 119 0.02 -33.62 8.88
CA ALA A 119 0.82 -32.50 8.39
C ALA A 119 0.44 -32.11 6.95
N LYS A 120 0.31 -33.09 6.03
CA LYS A 120 -0.08 -32.83 4.64
C LYS A 120 -1.47 -32.24 4.51
N ILE A 121 -2.42 -32.68 5.34
CA ILE A 121 -3.75 -32.09 5.40
C ILE A 121 -3.66 -30.64 5.85
N GLN A 122 -2.90 -30.34 6.91
CA GLN A 122 -2.69 -28.96 7.37
C GLN A 122 -2.02 -28.09 6.30
N ASP A 123 -1.03 -28.61 5.59
CA ASP A 123 -0.36 -27.89 4.50
C ASP A 123 -1.33 -27.58 3.35
N TYR A 124 -2.21 -28.53 3.01
CA TYR A 124 -3.25 -28.31 2.02
C TYR A 124 -4.25 -27.24 2.47
N GLU A 125 -4.73 -27.28 3.71
CA GLU A 125 -5.61 -26.25 4.27
C GLU A 125 -4.95 -24.87 4.20
N ARG A 126 -3.69 -24.77 4.62
CA ARG A 126 -2.91 -23.53 4.57
C ARG A 126 -2.75 -22.99 3.15
N ALA A 127 -2.49 -23.86 2.17
CA ALA A 127 -2.42 -23.47 0.76
C ALA A 127 -3.77 -22.96 0.22
N ASN A 128 -4.87 -23.57 0.67
CA ASN A 128 -6.21 -23.15 0.29
C ASN A 128 -6.56 -21.78 0.88
N ILE A 129 -6.25 -21.56 2.17
CA ILE A 129 -6.41 -20.26 2.83
C ILE A 129 -5.57 -19.20 2.13
N PHE A 130 -4.31 -19.49 1.79
CA PHE A 130 -3.44 -18.58 1.05
C PHE A 130 -4.09 -18.15 -0.27
N THR A 131 -4.57 -19.10 -1.06
CA THR A 131 -5.18 -18.84 -2.37
C THR A 131 -6.46 -18.01 -2.22
N LYS A 132 -7.33 -18.38 -1.28
CA LYS A 132 -8.56 -17.65 -0.95
C LYS A 132 -8.30 -16.19 -0.61
N TYR A 133 -7.34 -15.90 0.26
CA TYR A 133 -7.06 -14.52 0.67
C TYR A 133 -6.24 -13.74 -0.34
N LYS A 134 -5.45 -14.42 -1.17
CA LYS A 134 -4.72 -13.77 -2.26
C LYS A 134 -5.67 -13.13 -3.27
N GLU A 135 -6.81 -13.76 -3.53
CA GLU A 135 -7.88 -13.19 -4.37
C GLU A 135 -8.62 -12.04 -3.68
N LYS A 136 -8.66 -12.02 -2.34
CA LYS A 136 -9.30 -10.99 -1.53
C LYS A 136 -8.40 -9.78 -1.20
N VAL A 137 -7.19 -9.70 -1.75
CA VAL A 137 -6.30 -8.55 -1.54
C VAL A 137 -7.00 -7.28 -2.04
N GLY A 138 -7.08 -6.27 -1.19
CA GLY A 138 -7.79 -5.03 -1.46
C GLY A 138 -9.29 -5.07 -1.13
N GLU A 139 -9.84 -6.18 -0.64
CA GLU A 139 -11.24 -6.27 -0.23
C GLU A 139 -11.44 -6.07 1.28
N ILE A 140 -12.62 -5.54 1.65
CA ILE A 140 -13.01 -5.40 3.05
C ILE A 140 -13.39 -6.77 3.61
N VAL A 141 -12.79 -7.10 4.75
CA VAL A 141 -13.16 -8.24 5.58
C VAL A 141 -13.67 -7.76 6.93
N LEU A 142 -14.71 -8.44 7.43
CA LEU A 142 -15.23 -8.27 8.78
C LEU A 142 -14.61 -9.33 9.68
N CYS A 143 -14.03 -8.90 10.80
CA CYS A 143 -13.33 -9.79 11.70
C CYS A 143 -13.68 -9.50 13.17
N GLU A 144 -13.57 -10.49 14.03
CA GLU A 144 -13.70 -10.36 15.49
C GLU A 144 -12.31 -10.30 16.15
N VAL A 145 -12.12 -9.39 17.09
CA VAL A 145 -10.88 -9.28 17.87
C VAL A 145 -10.74 -10.46 18.81
N TYR A 146 -9.75 -11.30 18.54
CA TYR A 146 -9.47 -12.47 19.37
C TYR A 146 -8.44 -12.18 20.45
N GLN A 147 -7.31 -11.57 20.07
CA GLN A 147 -6.21 -11.28 20.97
C GLN A 147 -5.49 -9.99 20.60
N ILE A 148 -5.13 -9.20 21.61
CA ILE A 148 -4.45 -7.92 21.46
C ILE A 148 -3.06 -8.04 22.07
N TRP A 149 -2.03 -7.77 21.27
CA TRP A 149 -0.65 -7.61 21.73
C TRP A 149 -0.19 -6.16 21.60
N LYS A 150 1.03 -5.87 22.09
CA LYS A 150 1.58 -4.50 22.06
C LYS A 150 1.82 -3.99 20.63
N ARG A 151 2.20 -4.87 19.69
CA ARG A 151 2.62 -4.51 18.33
C ARG A 151 1.62 -4.89 17.24
N GLU A 152 0.65 -5.74 17.55
CA GLU A 152 -0.30 -6.26 16.58
C GLU A 152 -1.56 -6.79 17.27
N ILE A 153 -2.64 -6.95 16.51
CA ILE A 153 -3.91 -7.51 16.96
C ILE A 153 -4.22 -8.71 16.08
N MET A 154 -4.46 -9.86 16.72
CA MET A 154 -5.01 -11.04 16.06
C MET A 154 -6.53 -10.94 16.03
N VAL A 155 -7.07 -11.06 14.82
CA VAL A 155 -8.50 -11.09 14.56
C VAL A 155 -8.87 -12.39 13.87
N LEU A 156 -10.11 -12.82 14.03
CA LEU A 156 -10.66 -14.00 13.38
C LEU A 156 -11.71 -13.58 12.36
N ASP A 157 -11.69 -14.19 11.19
CA ASP A 157 -12.80 -14.05 10.23
C ASP A 157 -14.02 -14.90 10.66
N GLU A 158 -15.07 -14.88 9.84
CA GLU A 158 -16.30 -15.66 10.07
C GLU A 158 -16.08 -17.18 10.08
N GLU A 159 -15.02 -17.68 9.41
CA GLU A 159 -14.64 -19.09 9.37
C GLU A 159 -13.65 -19.48 10.48
N GLY A 160 -13.25 -18.53 11.34
CA GLY A 160 -12.27 -18.74 12.40
C GLY A 160 -10.81 -18.76 11.91
N ILE A 161 -10.53 -18.19 10.74
CA ILE A 161 -9.19 -18.03 10.18
C ILE A 161 -8.50 -16.85 10.87
N GLU A 162 -7.27 -17.07 11.32
CA GLU A 162 -6.44 -16.06 11.97
C GLU A 162 -5.88 -15.05 10.96
N LEU A 163 -6.11 -13.77 11.25
CA LEU A 163 -5.65 -12.62 10.49
C LEU A 163 -4.90 -11.67 11.43
N ASN A 164 -3.91 -10.96 10.90
CA ASN A 164 -3.09 -10.06 11.70
C ASN A 164 -3.31 -8.60 11.29
N LEU A 165 -3.51 -7.72 12.28
CA LEU A 165 -3.58 -6.27 12.10
C LEU A 165 -2.42 -5.60 12.87
N PRO A 166 -1.28 -5.32 12.19
CA PRO A 166 -0.12 -4.67 12.80
C PRO A 166 -0.44 -3.27 13.32
N LYS A 167 0.30 -2.79 14.33
CA LYS A 167 0.08 -1.45 14.90
C LYS A 167 0.33 -0.32 13.90
N THR A 168 1.24 -0.51 12.94
CA THR A 168 1.51 0.45 11.85
C THR A 168 0.36 0.55 10.85
N GLU A 169 -0.45 -0.50 10.76
CA GLU A 169 -1.60 -0.59 9.85
C GLU A 169 -2.93 -0.29 10.57
N GLN A 170 -2.86 0.16 11.83
CA GLN A 170 -4.00 0.64 12.61
C GLN A 170 -4.07 2.15 12.55
N ILE A 171 -5.28 2.70 12.54
CA ILE A 171 -5.46 4.13 12.69
C ILE A 171 -5.01 4.52 14.12
N PRO A 172 -4.22 5.58 14.33
CA PRO A 172 -3.68 5.92 15.65
C PRO A 172 -4.75 6.05 16.75
N GLY A 173 -5.94 6.54 16.40
CA GLY A 173 -7.10 6.66 17.30
C GLY A 173 -7.89 5.36 17.53
N ASP A 174 -7.52 4.25 16.91
CA ASP A 174 -8.21 2.98 17.11
C ASP A 174 -7.92 2.40 18.51
N PHE A 175 -9.02 2.09 19.20
CA PHE A 175 -9.00 1.35 20.45
C PHE A 175 -9.98 0.19 20.36
N TYR A 176 -9.47 -1.01 20.62
CA TYR A 176 -10.21 -2.26 20.52
C TYR A 176 -10.15 -3.06 21.80
N ARG A 177 -11.19 -3.85 22.04
CA ARG A 177 -11.30 -4.84 23.09
C ARG A 177 -11.52 -6.21 22.48
N LYS A 178 -11.21 -7.27 23.24
CA LYS A 178 -11.52 -8.64 22.84
C LYS A 178 -13.03 -8.79 22.62
N GLY A 179 -13.42 -9.39 21.50
CA GLY A 179 -14.80 -9.56 21.07
C GLY A 179 -15.38 -8.39 20.25
N ASP A 180 -14.63 -7.29 20.08
CA ASP A 180 -15.06 -6.21 19.20
C ASP A 180 -15.00 -6.66 17.74
N THR A 181 -15.90 -6.14 16.90
CA THR A 181 -15.87 -6.34 15.45
C THR A 181 -15.06 -5.23 14.78
N ILE A 182 -14.23 -5.60 13.82
CA ILE A 182 -13.36 -4.71 13.06
C ILE A 182 -13.61 -4.93 11.57
N LYS A 183 -13.80 -3.84 10.83
CA LYS A 183 -13.68 -3.84 9.37
C LYS A 183 -12.27 -3.43 8.99
N SER A 184 -11.68 -4.14 8.04
CA SER A 184 -10.33 -3.84 7.56
C SER A 184 -10.15 -4.34 6.14
N VAL A 185 -9.20 -3.79 5.39
CA VAL A 185 -8.85 -4.30 4.07
C VAL A 185 -7.75 -5.36 4.19
N VAL A 186 -7.77 -6.39 3.34
CA VAL A 186 -6.63 -7.30 3.21
C VAL A 186 -5.51 -6.56 2.48
N LEU A 187 -4.43 -6.22 3.18
CA LEU A 187 -3.29 -5.50 2.61
C LEU A 187 -2.41 -6.41 1.76
N LYS A 188 -2.01 -7.55 2.34
CA LYS A 188 -1.15 -8.53 1.66
C LYS A 188 -1.26 -9.91 2.29
N VAL A 189 -0.88 -10.91 1.50
CA VAL A 189 -0.88 -12.32 1.88
C VAL A 189 0.47 -12.92 1.53
N GLU A 190 1.18 -13.44 2.53
CA GLU A 190 2.52 -14.01 2.37
C GLU A 190 2.58 -15.42 2.97
N MET A 191 3.42 -16.30 2.42
CA MET A 191 3.64 -17.64 2.97
C MET A 191 4.96 -17.63 3.76
N ARG A 192 4.89 -17.71 5.09
CA ARG A 192 6.07 -17.70 5.96
C ARG A 192 6.21 -19.05 6.66
N ASN A 193 7.31 -19.74 6.44
CA ASN A 193 7.56 -21.08 7.00
C ASN A 193 6.42 -22.08 6.72
N GLY A 194 5.78 -21.98 5.55
CA GLY A 194 4.63 -22.81 5.20
C GLY A 194 3.33 -22.46 5.93
N VAL A 195 3.25 -21.29 6.57
CA VAL A 195 2.04 -20.75 7.20
C VAL A 195 1.62 -19.46 6.47
N PRO A 196 0.35 -19.35 6.03
CA PRO A 196 -0.15 -18.14 5.43
C PRO A 196 -0.24 -17.04 6.49
N GLN A 197 0.40 -15.91 6.24
CA GLN A 197 0.28 -14.70 7.03
C GLN A 197 -0.55 -13.71 6.22
N ILE A 198 -1.77 -13.45 6.70
CA ILE A 198 -2.66 -12.46 6.13
C ILE A 198 -2.54 -11.19 6.96
N THR A 199 -2.08 -10.12 6.33
CA THR A 199 -1.94 -8.80 6.95
C THR A 199 -3.09 -7.92 6.54
N LEU A 200 -3.78 -7.34 7.52
CA LEU A 200 -4.87 -6.40 7.33
C LEU A 200 -4.37 -4.97 7.49
N SER A 201 -5.11 -4.01 6.93
CA SER A 201 -4.84 -2.58 7.09
C SER A 201 -6.10 -1.74 7.15
N ARG A 202 -6.09 -0.75 8.04
CA ARG A 202 -7.10 0.32 8.13
C ARG A 202 -6.55 1.68 7.70
N THR A 203 -5.23 1.79 7.59
CA THR A 203 -4.52 3.00 7.13
C THR A 203 -4.46 3.09 5.60
N SER A 204 -4.56 1.96 4.88
CA SER A 204 -4.51 1.92 3.42
C SER A 204 -5.61 2.79 2.77
N PRO A 205 -5.30 3.58 1.71
CA PRO A 205 -6.28 4.32 0.91
C PRO A 205 -7.40 3.44 0.36
N VAL A 206 -7.07 2.22 -0.05
CA VAL A 206 -8.01 1.22 -0.57
C VAL A 206 -9.13 0.92 0.44
N PHE A 207 -8.86 1.03 1.73
CA PHE A 207 -9.91 0.83 2.74
C PHE A 207 -11.01 1.90 2.63
N LEU A 208 -10.66 3.16 2.40
CA LEU A 208 -11.63 4.24 2.20
C LEU A 208 -12.37 4.09 0.86
N GLU A 209 -11.67 3.69 -0.20
CA GLU A 209 -12.29 3.41 -1.52
C GLU A 209 -13.39 2.36 -1.41
N ARG A 210 -13.09 1.22 -0.77
CA ARG A 210 -14.05 0.13 -0.59
C ARG A 210 -15.20 0.51 0.37
N LEU A 211 -14.94 1.36 1.36
CA LEU A 211 -16.01 1.88 2.23
C LEU A 211 -16.97 2.80 1.45
N LEU A 212 -16.44 3.62 0.55
CA LEU A 212 -17.24 4.46 -0.32
C LEU A 212 -18.06 3.62 -1.31
N GLU A 213 -17.45 2.61 -1.92
CA GLU A 213 -18.12 1.66 -2.82
C GLU A 213 -19.31 0.96 -2.13
N GLN A 214 -19.15 0.54 -0.87
CA GLN A 214 -20.23 -0.08 -0.09
C GLN A 214 -21.37 0.89 0.28
N GLU A 215 -21.08 2.19 0.46
CA GLU A 215 -22.05 3.19 0.93
C GLU A 215 -22.74 3.95 -0.22
N VAL A 216 -22.10 4.02 -1.39
CA VAL A 216 -22.53 4.83 -2.56
C VAL A 216 -22.81 3.90 -3.75
N PRO A 217 -24.09 3.53 -4.01
CA PRO A 217 -24.47 2.64 -5.11
C PRO A 217 -24.00 3.13 -6.48
N GLU A 218 -23.92 4.44 -6.68
CA GLU A 218 -23.48 5.03 -7.94
C GLU A 218 -21.99 4.73 -8.26
N ILE A 219 -21.18 4.44 -7.24
CA ILE A 219 -19.79 3.96 -7.41
C ILE A 219 -19.77 2.47 -7.76
N ASP A 220 -20.57 1.65 -7.07
CA ASP A 220 -20.71 0.20 -7.33
C ASP A 220 -21.26 -0.08 -8.74
N ASP A 221 -22.23 0.71 -9.20
CA ASP A 221 -22.79 0.64 -10.56
C ASP A 221 -21.82 1.17 -11.64
N GLY A 222 -20.69 1.76 -11.25
CA GLY A 222 -19.69 2.34 -12.17
C GLY A 222 -20.10 3.65 -12.84
N LEU A 223 -21.14 4.34 -12.35
CA LEU A 223 -21.57 5.67 -12.84
C LEU A 223 -20.64 6.78 -12.35
N ILE A 224 -20.05 6.57 -11.17
CA ILE A 224 -19.02 7.41 -10.56
C ILE A 224 -17.76 6.57 -10.41
N THR A 225 -16.61 7.13 -10.75
CA THR A 225 -15.31 6.51 -10.54
C THR A 225 -14.49 7.34 -9.55
N ILE A 226 -13.90 6.67 -8.58
CA ILE A 226 -12.88 7.25 -7.70
C ILE A 226 -11.57 7.31 -8.49
N LYS A 227 -11.03 8.51 -8.69
CA LYS A 227 -9.79 8.73 -9.46
C LYS A 227 -8.55 8.57 -8.62
N ASP A 228 -8.58 9.11 -7.41
CA ASP A 228 -7.46 9.05 -6.48
C ASP A 228 -7.95 9.29 -5.05
N VAL A 229 -7.24 8.70 -4.08
CA VAL A 229 -7.51 8.80 -2.66
C VAL A 229 -6.21 8.99 -1.91
N VAL A 230 -6.08 10.12 -1.22
CA VAL A 230 -4.94 10.44 -0.37
C VAL A 230 -5.40 10.66 1.06
N ARG A 231 -4.63 10.14 2.02
CA ARG A 231 -5.06 10.09 3.41
C ARG A 231 -3.90 10.34 4.36
N GLU A 232 -4.22 11.06 5.43
CA GLU A 232 -3.53 11.05 6.71
C GLU A 232 -4.45 10.32 7.71
N PRO A 233 -4.24 9.00 7.93
CA PRO A 233 -5.21 8.15 8.61
C PRO A 233 -5.60 8.65 10.01
N GLY A 234 -6.90 8.80 10.24
CA GLY A 234 -7.46 9.30 11.50
C GLY A 234 -7.51 10.83 11.63
N GLU A 235 -6.98 11.57 10.65
CA GLU A 235 -7.00 13.04 10.67
C GLU A 235 -7.80 13.62 9.50
N ARG A 236 -7.33 13.39 8.27
CA ARG A 236 -7.92 13.96 7.06
C ARG A 236 -7.66 13.09 5.82
N ALA A 237 -8.61 13.10 4.90
CA ALA A 237 -8.50 12.47 3.60
C ALA A 237 -9.07 13.37 2.50
N LYS A 238 -8.52 13.25 1.30
CA LYS A 238 -9.09 13.83 0.08
C LYS A 238 -9.37 12.74 -0.93
N VAL A 239 -10.56 12.77 -1.52
CA VAL A 239 -11.07 11.80 -2.48
C VAL A 239 -11.48 12.54 -3.73
N ALA A 240 -10.85 12.23 -4.86
CA ALA A 240 -11.23 12.78 -6.15
C ALA A 240 -12.18 11.83 -6.88
N VAL A 241 -13.35 12.34 -7.25
CA VAL A 241 -14.39 11.55 -7.95
C VAL A 241 -14.76 12.20 -9.28
N GLU A 242 -15.06 11.37 -10.27
CA GLU A 242 -15.58 11.78 -11.58
C GLU A 242 -16.88 11.01 -11.87
N SER A 243 -17.87 11.66 -12.47
CA SER A 243 -19.05 10.97 -12.99
C SER A 243 -18.98 10.86 -14.51
N TYR A 244 -19.45 9.73 -15.04
CA TYR A 244 -19.65 9.55 -16.49
C TYR A 244 -21.04 9.98 -16.98
N ASP A 245 -21.95 10.36 -16.08
CA ASP A 245 -23.27 10.88 -16.42
C ASP A 245 -23.40 12.33 -15.92
N ASP A 246 -23.49 13.28 -16.85
CA ASP A 246 -23.61 14.72 -16.55
C ASP A 246 -24.83 15.09 -15.69
N ARG A 247 -25.82 14.19 -15.56
CA ARG A 247 -27.01 14.40 -14.74
C ARG A 247 -26.78 14.07 -13.26
N ILE A 248 -25.66 13.41 -12.95
CA ILE A 248 -25.31 12.97 -11.60
C ILE A 248 -24.20 13.86 -11.08
N ASP A 249 -24.43 14.51 -9.93
CA ASP A 249 -23.38 15.21 -9.20
C ASP A 249 -22.62 14.20 -8.32
N PRO A 250 -21.34 13.89 -8.61
CA PRO A 250 -20.65 12.82 -7.89
C PRO A 250 -20.33 13.20 -6.45
N VAL A 251 -20.05 14.47 -6.16
CA VAL A 251 -19.86 14.94 -4.77
C VAL A 251 -21.16 14.81 -3.98
N GLY A 252 -22.28 15.31 -4.52
CA GLY A 252 -23.59 15.20 -3.88
C GLY A 252 -24.02 13.75 -3.64
N ALA A 253 -23.77 12.85 -4.60
CA ALA A 253 -24.06 11.42 -4.46
C ALA A 253 -23.24 10.76 -3.34
N CYS A 254 -21.95 11.08 -3.22
CA CYS A 254 -21.09 10.49 -2.20
C CYS A 254 -21.40 11.03 -0.79
N VAL A 255 -21.72 12.32 -0.67
CA VAL A 255 -22.04 12.96 0.61
C VAL A 255 -23.44 12.54 1.09
N GLY A 256 -24.42 12.50 0.18
CA GLY A 256 -25.82 12.23 0.49
C GLY A 256 -26.51 13.39 1.21
N MET A 257 -27.80 13.24 1.51
CA MET A 257 -28.58 14.30 2.16
C MET A 257 -27.97 14.70 3.51
N LYS A 258 -27.50 15.95 3.62
CA LYS A 258 -26.82 16.48 4.82
C LYS A 258 -25.64 15.60 5.29
N GLY A 259 -24.94 14.95 4.36
CA GLY A 259 -23.80 14.08 4.70
C GLY A 259 -24.19 12.70 5.21
N SER A 260 -25.44 12.25 5.06
CA SER A 260 -25.91 11.00 5.69
C SER A 260 -25.04 9.77 5.35
N ARG A 261 -24.50 9.71 4.13
CA ARG A 261 -23.65 8.60 3.66
C ARG A 261 -22.23 8.73 4.24
N ILE A 262 -21.61 9.89 4.06
CA ILE A 262 -20.22 10.10 4.49
C ILE A 262 -20.02 10.02 6.01
N HIS A 263 -20.99 10.45 6.83
CA HIS A 263 -20.88 10.37 8.28
C HIS A 263 -20.77 8.93 8.82
N GLY A 264 -21.26 7.92 8.08
CA GLY A 264 -21.04 6.51 8.41
C GLY A 264 -19.56 6.16 8.35
N ILE A 265 -18.94 6.49 7.22
CA ILE A 265 -17.53 6.24 6.92
C ILE A 265 -16.61 7.04 7.86
N VAL A 266 -16.91 8.32 8.09
CA VAL A 266 -16.15 9.18 9.03
C VAL A 266 -16.10 8.56 10.43
N ARG A 267 -17.21 7.97 10.91
CA ARG A 267 -17.23 7.28 12.21
C ARG A 267 -16.42 5.99 12.21
N GLU A 268 -16.49 5.23 11.12
CA GLU A 268 -15.68 4.00 10.94
C GLU A 268 -14.18 4.32 10.98
N LEU A 269 -13.77 5.47 10.45
CA LEU A 269 -12.39 5.95 10.39
C LEU A 269 -12.00 6.85 11.58
N ARG A 270 -12.68 6.74 12.73
CA ARG A 270 -12.34 7.47 13.97
C ARG A 270 -12.39 9.00 13.85
N ASN A 271 -13.40 9.51 13.14
CA ASN A 271 -13.62 10.93 12.88
C ASN A 271 -12.55 11.57 11.98
N GLU A 272 -11.98 10.79 11.07
CA GLU A 272 -11.18 11.31 9.96
C GLU A 272 -12.03 12.27 9.10
N ASN A 273 -11.53 13.47 8.82
CA ASN A 273 -12.24 14.46 8.00
C ASN A 273 -12.08 14.11 6.52
N ILE A 274 -13.16 13.78 5.82
CA ILE A 274 -13.10 13.35 4.42
C ILE A 274 -13.61 14.47 3.52
N ASP A 275 -12.73 15.00 2.67
CA ASP A 275 -13.10 15.93 1.61
C ASP A 275 -13.32 15.16 0.30
N ILE A 276 -14.50 15.31 -0.29
CA ILE A 276 -14.81 14.74 -1.60
C ILE A 276 -14.82 15.89 -2.60
N ILE A 277 -14.02 15.76 -3.66
CA ILE A 277 -13.85 16.80 -4.68
C ILE A 277 -14.11 16.25 -6.08
N ASN A 278 -14.62 17.12 -6.96
CA ASN A 278 -14.80 16.79 -8.36
C ASN A 278 -13.45 16.79 -9.09
N TYR A 279 -13.04 15.64 -9.58
CA TYR A 279 -11.94 15.52 -10.52
C TYR A 279 -12.23 16.31 -11.79
N THR A 280 -11.18 16.85 -12.40
CA THR A 280 -11.25 17.48 -13.72
C THR A 280 -9.87 17.40 -14.37
N SER A 281 -9.85 17.36 -15.71
CA SER A 281 -8.62 17.38 -16.49
C SER A 281 -7.96 18.77 -16.55
N ASN A 282 -8.67 19.84 -16.17
CA ASN A 282 -8.07 21.16 -16.05
C ASN A 282 -7.30 21.23 -14.72
N THR A 283 -5.97 21.21 -14.80
CA THR A 283 -5.06 21.20 -13.66
C THR A 283 -5.28 22.36 -12.70
N GLU A 284 -5.45 23.57 -13.21
CA GLU A 284 -5.67 24.80 -12.43
C GLU A 284 -6.93 24.68 -11.55
N LEU A 285 -8.02 24.26 -12.20
CA LEU A 285 -9.30 24.02 -11.53
C LEU A 285 -9.23 22.84 -10.57
N TYR A 286 -8.44 21.81 -10.89
CA TYR A 286 -8.27 20.65 -10.02
C TYR A 286 -7.49 21.01 -8.75
N ILE A 287 -6.41 21.79 -8.85
CA ILE A 287 -5.65 22.33 -7.71
C ILE A 287 -6.54 23.21 -6.83
N THR A 288 -7.29 24.12 -7.45
CA THR A 288 -8.25 24.97 -6.74
C THR A 288 -9.25 24.14 -5.93
N ARG A 289 -9.80 23.07 -6.53
CA ARG A 289 -10.72 22.14 -5.85
C ARG A 289 -10.02 21.33 -4.76
N ALA A 290 -8.77 20.92 -4.98
CA ALA A 290 -7.99 20.16 -4.01
C ALA A 290 -7.70 20.95 -2.73
N LEU A 291 -7.53 22.27 -2.84
CA LEU A 291 -7.32 23.17 -1.69
C LEU A 291 -8.60 23.50 -0.91
N SER A 292 -9.78 23.10 -1.40
CA SER A 292 -11.05 23.22 -0.68
C SER A 292 -10.90 22.69 0.75
N PRO A 293 -11.33 23.45 1.78
CA PRO A 293 -12.30 24.56 1.73
C PRO A 293 -11.73 25.98 1.49
N ALA A 294 -10.41 26.13 1.32
CA ALA A 294 -9.81 27.45 1.09
C ALA A 294 -10.23 28.04 -0.26
N LYS A 295 -10.47 29.35 -0.29
CA LYS A 295 -10.81 30.08 -1.52
C LYS A 295 -9.54 30.62 -2.16
N VAL A 296 -9.29 30.19 -3.38
CA VAL A 296 -8.15 30.61 -4.21
C VAL A 296 -8.57 31.79 -5.09
N THR A 297 -7.68 32.78 -5.22
CA THR A 297 -7.83 33.95 -6.11
C THR A 297 -7.31 33.62 -7.51
N SER A 298 -6.06 33.15 -7.60
CA SER A 298 -5.42 32.76 -8.86
C SER A 298 -4.42 31.62 -8.63
N VAL A 299 -4.08 30.93 -9.72
CA VAL A 299 -3.12 29.82 -9.72
C VAL A 299 -2.16 30.03 -10.88
N SER A 300 -0.87 30.13 -10.58
CA SER A 300 0.22 30.09 -11.56
C SER A 300 0.74 28.66 -11.66
N LEU A 301 0.84 28.13 -12.88
CA LEU A 301 1.22 26.74 -13.12
C LEU A 301 2.57 26.65 -13.85
N ASP A 302 3.53 26.01 -13.20
CA ASP A 302 4.74 25.52 -13.84
C ASP A 302 4.56 24.04 -14.19
N VAL A 303 4.27 23.79 -15.46
CA VAL A 303 4.03 22.43 -15.98
C VAL A 303 5.33 21.64 -16.10
N GLU A 304 6.48 22.30 -16.28
CA GLU A 304 7.77 21.62 -16.48
C GLU A 304 8.31 21.06 -15.15
N ASN A 305 8.20 21.85 -14.07
CA ASN A 305 8.70 21.46 -12.75
C ASN A 305 7.64 20.81 -11.85
N HIS A 306 6.40 20.65 -12.32
CA HIS A 306 5.27 20.19 -11.50
C HIS A 306 5.08 21.03 -10.22
N ARG A 307 5.28 22.34 -10.35
CA ARG A 307 5.11 23.33 -9.28
C ARG A 307 3.95 24.25 -9.57
N THR A 308 3.33 24.77 -8.53
CA THR A 308 2.24 25.74 -8.67
C THR A 308 2.23 26.72 -7.52
N GLU A 309 2.09 27.99 -7.88
CA GLU A 309 1.93 29.07 -6.92
C GLU A 309 0.44 29.41 -6.86
N VAL A 310 -0.09 29.49 -5.65
CA VAL A 310 -1.50 29.70 -5.42
C VAL A 310 -1.67 30.94 -4.57
N PHE A 311 -2.35 31.94 -5.13
CA PHE A 311 -2.60 33.20 -4.46
C PHE A 311 -4.00 33.21 -3.86
N MET A 312 -4.11 33.71 -2.64
CA MET A 312 -5.38 33.81 -1.93
C MET A 312 -5.38 34.93 -0.89
N PRO A 313 -6.55 35.35 -0.40
CA PRO A 313 -6.61 36.35 0.66
C PRO A 313 -5.90 35.86 1.93
N SER A 314 -5.30 36.76 2.70
CA SER A 314 -4.47 36.39 3.87
C SER A 314 -5.22 35.58 4.94
N ASP A 315 -6.56 35.72 5.03
CA ASP A 315 -7.40 34.92 5.93
C ASP A 315 -7.62 33.48 5.45
N GLN A 316 -7.38 33.20 4.17
CA GLN A 316 -7.50 31.87 3.55
C GLN A 316 -6.21 31.05 3.61
N VAL A 317 -5.04 31.70 3.70
CA VAL A 317 -3.72 31.02 3.75
C VAL A 317 -3.66 29.97 4.85
N SER A 318 -4.11 30.31 6.06
CA SER A 318 -4.13 29.37 7.18
C SER A 318 -5.04 28.16 6.92
N LEU A 319 -6.16 28.37 6.23
CA LEU A 319 -7.10 27.32 5.87
C LEU A 319 -6.55 26.41 4.77
N ALA A 320 -5.81 26.97 3.81
CA ALA A 320 -5.17 26.23 2.72
C ALA A 320 -4.03 25.33 3.22
N ILE A 321 -3.18 25.84 4.12
CA ILE A 321 -2.14 25.04 4.77
C ILE A 321 -2.80 23.95 5.64
N GLY A 322 -3.77 24.36 6.45
CA GLY A 322 -4.45 23.49 7.41
C GLY A 322 -3.57 23.12 8.61
N LYS A 323 -4.16 22.44 9.60
CA LYS A 323 -3.45 22.03 10.81
C LYS A 323 -2.27 21.11 10.46
N GLY A 324 -1.05 21.47 10.85
CA GLY A 324 0.16 20.68 10.57
C GLY A 324 0.55 20.58 9.08
N GLY A 325 -0.03 21.43 8.22
CA GLY A 325 0.14 21.35 6.78
C GLY A 325 -0.63 20.20 6.11
N ALA A 326 -1.55 19.55 6.82
CA ALA A 326 -2.26 18.38 6.31
C ALA A 326 -3.05 18.67 5.01
N ASN A 327 -3.68 19.85 4.91
CA ASN A 327 -4.54 20.16 3.76
C ASN A 327 -3.71 20.37 2.49
N ILE A 328 -2.63 21.16 2.58
CA ILE A 328 -1.72 21.41 1.46
C ILE A 328 -0.96 20.12 1.06
N LYS A 329 -0.45 19.34 2.02
CA LYS A 329 0.21 18.05 1.74
C LYS A 329 -0.70 17.06 1.03
N LEU A 330 -1.96 16.96 1.44
CA LEU A 330 -2.94 16.10 0.77
C LEU A 330 -3.30 16.65 -0.61
N ALA A 331 -3.48 17.96 -0.76
CA ALA A 331 -3.74 18.57 -2.07
C ALA A 331 -2.58 18.29 -3.04
N SER A 332 -1.33 18.50 -2.61
CA SER A 332 -0.14 18.22 -3.42
C SER A 332 -0.02 16.76 -3.81
N LYS A 333 -0.28 15.81 -2.88
CA LYS A 333 -0.29 14.38 -3.21
C LYS A 333 -1.38 14.01 -4.21
N LEU A 334 -2.55 14.62 -4.08
CA LEU A 334 -3.71 14.34 -4.91
C LEU A 334 -3.55 14.87 -6.35
N THR A 335 -3.00 16.09 -6.49
CA THR A 335 -2.77 16.71 -7.80
C THR A 335 -1.45 16.29 -8.42
N ARG A 336 -0.50 15.80 -7.61
CA ARG A 336 0.89 15.50 -7.98
C ARG A 336 1.69 16.74 -8.38
N TYR A 337 1.30 17.89 -7.81
CA TYR A 337 2.04 19.15 -7.90
C TYR A 337 2.53 19.55 -6.52
N GLU A 338 3.71 20.13 -6.46
CA GLU A 338 4.15 20.88 -5.29
C GLU A 338 3.42 22.23 -5.31
N ILE A 339 2.75 22.57 -4.20
CA ILE A 339 1.84 23.71 -4.11
C ILE A 339 2.43 24.69 -3.11
N ASP A 340 2.74 25.89 -3.58
CA ASP A 340 3.19 27.02 -2.77
C ASP A 340 2.02 28.00 -2.62
N VAL A 341 1.79 28.50 -1.40
CA VAL A 341 0.64 29.34 -1.08
C VAL A 341 1.11 30.72 -0.67
N TYR A 342 0.65 31.73 -1.41
CA TYR A 342 0.96 33.14 -1.22
C TYR A 342 -0.31 33.92 -0.87
N SER A 343 -0.13 35.02 -0.15
CA SER A 343 -1.21 35.95 0.10
C SER A 343 -1.34 36.95 -1.05
N ASP A 344 -2.56 37.38 -1.38
CA ASP A 344 -2.80 38.40 -2.42
C ASP A 344 -2.09 39.73 -2.09
N THR A 345 -1.72 39.94 -0.82
CA THR A 345 -0.91 41.08 -0.39
C THR A 345 0.54 40.98 -0.83
N ASP A 346 1.09 39.78 -0.99
CA ASP A 346 2.49 39.59 -1.37
C ASP A 346 2.72 40.03 -2.84
N ILE A 347 1.72 39.83 -3.72
CA ILE A 347 1.75 40.36 -5.10
C ILE A 347 1.90 41.89 -5.13
N ASN A 348 1.28 42.59 -4.17
CA ASN A 348 1.36 44.06 -4.08
C ASN A 348 2.64 44.54 -3.41
N TYR A 349 3.40 43.67 -2.74
CA TYR A 349 4.73 44.02 -2.23
C TYR A 349 5.80 43.93 -3.32
N GLU A 350 5.59 43.12 -4.36
CA GLU A 350 6.43 43.08 -5.57
C GLU A 350 6.02 44.12 -6.64
N ASP A 351 5.08 45.03 -6.36
CA ASP A 351 4.66 46.06 -7.33
C ASP A 351 4.90 47.44 -6.73
N VAL A 352 6.00 48.06 -7.17
CA VAL A 352 6.49 49.32 -6.63
C VAL A 352 5.55 50.47 -7.06
N ASP A 353 5.06 51.27 -6.10
CA ASP A 353 4.26 52.47 -6.38
C ASP A 353 5.12 53.45 -7.20
N LEU A 354 4.55 54.04 -8.24
CA LEU A 354 5.26 55.04 -9.06
C LEU A 354 5.85 56.20 -8.23
N ASN A 355 5.30 56.48 -7.05
CA ASN A 355 5.82 57.48 -6.12
C ASN A 355 7.20 57.14 -5.56
N GLU A 356 7.62 55.88 -5.55
CA GLU A 356 8.95 55.48 -5.08
C GLU A 356 10.03 55.81 -6.12
N PHE A 357 9.66 55.92 -7.39
CA PHE A 357 10.55 56.31 -8.49
C PHE A 357 10.77 57.82 -8.63
N THR A 358 10.37 58.65 -7.65
CA THR A 358 10.60 60.11 -7.71
C THR A 358 12.08 60.52 -7.79
N ASP A 359 13.00 59.63 -7.44
CA ASP A 359 14.45 59.86 -7.57
C ASP A 359 14.97 59.63 -9.01
N GLU A 360 14.24 58.86 -9.83
CA GLU A 360 14.64 58.47 -11.19
C GLU A 360 13.77 59.09 -12.29
N ILE A 361 12.51 59.38 -11.97
CA ILE A 361 11.50 59.90 -12.89
C ILE A 361 10.96 61.23 -12.35
N GLU A 362 10.84 62.22 -13.22
CA GLU A 362 10.31 63.53 -12.84
C GLU A 362 8.85 63.43 -12.36
N GLU A 363 8.51 64.11 -11.26
CA GLU A 363 7.21 64.05 -10.57
C GLU A 363 6.00 64.28 -11.50
N TRP A 364 6.13 65.17 -12.50
CA TRP A 364 5.07 65.45 -13.46
C TRP A 364 4.84 64.31 -14.47
N VAL A 365 5.86 63.50 -14.75
CA VAL A 365 5.74 62.29 -15.60
C VAL A 365 4.97 61.21 -14.86
N ILE A 366 5.23 61.06 -13.54
CA ILE A 366 4.48 60.17 -12.65
C ILE A 366 3.01 60.58 -12.57
N GLU A 367 2.73 61.89 -12.42
CA GLU A 367 1.35 62.40 -12.40
C GLU A 367 0.59 62.10 -13.71
N GLU A 368 1.26 62.18 -14.86
CA GLU A 368 0.67 61.90 -16.17
C GLU A 368 0.37 60.40 -16.37
N LEU A 369 1.25 59.52 -15.87
CA LEU A 369 1.02 58.07 -15.84
C LEU A 369 -0.14 57.70 -14.89
N LYS A 370 -0.24 58.38 -13.73
CA LYS A 370 -1.38 58.21 -12.82
C LYS A 370 -2.69 58.73 -13.42
N ALA A 371 -2.64 59.78 -14.24
CA ALA A 371 -3.83 60.31 -14.90
C ALA A 371 -4.47 59.31 -15.89
N ILE A 372 -3.69 58.38 -16.46
CA ILE A 372 -4.21 57.30 -17.32
C ILE A 372 -4.64 56.04 -16.55
N GLY A 373 -4.47 56.04 -15.22
CA GLY A 373 -4.84 54.95 -14.32
C GLY A 373 -3.76 53.88 -14.14
N CYS A 374 -2.48 54.23 -14.37
CA CYS A 374 -1.36 53.39 -13.99
C CYS A 374 -0.84 53.90 -12.65
N ASP A 375 -1.06 53.15 -11.58
CA ASP A 375 -0.64 53.57 -10.23
C ASP A 375 0.69 52.91 -9.82
N THR A 376 1.08 51.83 -10.50
CA THR A 376 2.29 51.03 -10.19
C THR A 376 3.22 50.83 -11.40
N ALA A 377 4.44 50.36 -11.15
CA ALA A 377 5.42 50.08 -12.20
C ALA A 377 5.00 48.92 -13.12
N LYS A 378 4.39 47.85 -12.59
CA LYS A 378 3.84 46.75 -13.43
C LYS A 378 2.67 47.23 -14.30
N ASP A 379 1.83 48.15 -13.83
CA ASP A 379 0.74 48.74 -14.63
C ASP A 379 1.26 49.45 -15.88
N VAL A 380 2.38 50.17 -15.75
CA VAL A 380 3.01 50.86 -16.89
C VAL A 380 3.69 49.88 -17.84
N LEU A 381 4.38 48.86 -17.31
CA LEU A 381 5.04 47.83 -18.12
C LEU A 381 4.07 46.93 -18.89
N ALA A 382 2.83 46.79 -18.41
CA ALA A 382 1.78 46.03 -19.09
C ALA A 382 1.28 46.70 -20.39
N LEU A 383 1.49 48.02 -20.53
CA LEU A 383 1.11 48.79 -21.71
C LEU A 383 2.27 48.86 -22.72
N SER A 384 1.93 48.86 -24.01
CA SER A 384 2.95 49.05 -25.05
C SER A 384 3.41 50.51 -25.12
N ALA A 385 4.68 50.76 -25.46
CA ALA A 385 5.21 52.13 -25.59
C ALA A 385 4.34 53.03 -26.49
N LYS A 386 3.76 52.47 -27.57
CA LYS A 386 2.83 53.19 -28.45
C LYS A 386 1.52 53.58 -27.77
N GLU A 387 1.01 52.71 -26.90
CA GLU A 387 -0.23 52.95 -26.17
C GLU A 387 -0.02 53.98 -25.06
N LEU A 388 1.15 54.01 -24.45
CA LEU A 388 1.56 55.06 -23.51
C LEU A 388 1.67 56.41 -24.21
N VAL A 389 2.31 56.49 -25.39
CA VAL A 389 2.39 57.73 -26.20
C VAL A 389 1.00 58.23 -26.65
N GLU A 390 0.07 57.32 -26.96
CA GLU A 390 -1.27 57.72 -27.38
C GLU A 390 -2.17 58.20 -26.23
N ARG A 391 -1.91 57.72 -25.01
CA ARG A 391 -2.76 57.99 -23.84
C ARG A 391 -2.21 59.06 -22.92
N THR A 392 -0.93 59.39 -23.04
CA THR A 392 -0.23 60.44 -22.26
C THR A 392 0.29 61.53 -23.18
N ASP A 393 0.48 62.75 -22.66
CA ASP A 393 1.14 63.84 -23.39
C ASP A 393 2.70 63.74 -23.32
N LEU A 394 3.25 62.53 -23.17
CA LEU A 394 4.70 62.28 -23.06
C LEU A 394 5.36 62.00 -24.42
N GLU A 395 6.62 62.40 -24.57
CA GLU A 395 7.42 62.09 -25.76
C GLU A 395 7.89 60.62 -25.73
N GLU A 396 8.06 60.02 -26.92
CA GLU A 396 8.48 58.61 -27.07
C GLU A 396 9.83 58.34 -26.37
N GLU A 397 10.76 59.31 -26.40
CA GLU A 397 12.05 59.22 -25.69
C GLU A 397 11.86 59.15 -24.16
N THR A 398 10.96 59.94 -23.59
CA THR A 398 10.67 59.93 -22.14
C THR A 398 10.01 58.62 -21.72
N ILE A 399 9.13 58.06 -22.53
CA ILE A 399 8.50 56.76 -22.24
C ILE A 399 9.51 55.62 -22.31
N GLU A 400 10.46 55.66 -23.25
CA GLU A 400 11.54 54.67 -23.31
C GLU A 400 12.46 54.75 -22.08
N GLU A 401 12.75 55.95 -21.57
CA GLU A 401 13.52 56.15 -20.33
C GLU A 401 12.77 55.61 -19.11
N VAL A 402 11.47 55.92 -18.99
CA VAL A 402 10.61 55.41 -17.92
C VAL A 402 10.51 53.88 -17.93
N LEU A 403 10.27 53.27 -19.10
CA LEU A 403 10.21 51.81 -19.24
C LEU A 403 11.54 51.15 -18.94
N LYS A 404 12.66 51.84 -19.19
CA LYS A 404 13.99 51.35 -18.87
C LYS A 404 14.28 51.43 -17.37
N ALA A 405 13.88 52.52 -16.70
CA ALA A 405 14.00 52.68 -15.25
C ALA A 405 13.25 51.55 -14.53
N PHE A 406 11.98 51.33 -14.86
CA PHE A 406 11.20 50.24 -14.25
C PHE A 406 11.81 48.85 -14.49
N ARG A 407 12.31 48.57 -15.70
CA ARG A 407 12.95 47.27 -15.98
C ARG A 407 14.26 47.06 -15.21
N SER A 408 15.04 48.13 -15.00
CA SER A 408 16.29 48.05 -14.25
C SER A 408 16.01 47.68 -12.78
N GLU A 409 15.00 48.31 -12.17
CA GLU A 409 14.64 48.04 -10.77
C GLU A 409 14.14 46.60 -10.57
N PHE A 410 13.29 46.11 -11.47
CA PHE A 410 12.83 44.71 -11.40
C PHE A 410 13.93 43.68 -11.68
N GLU A 411 14.92 44.01 -12.53
CA GLU A 411 16.09 43.14 -12.75
C GLU A 411 17.01 43.13 -11.50
N GLU A 412 17.21 44.28 -10.86
CA GLU A 412 18.00 44.41 -9.63
C GLU A 412 17.32 43.72 -8.43
N GLU A 413 15.99 43.82 -8.27
CA GLU A 413 15.24 43.07 -7.24
C GLU A 413 15.39 41.55 -7.42
N THR A 414 15.28 41.04 -8.67
CA THR A 414 15.44 39.59 -8.92
C THR A 414 16.86 39.08 -8.64
N GLU A 415 17.90 39.85 -8.93
CA GLU A 415 19.28 39.47 -8.58
C GLU A 415 19.50 39.50 -7.06
N THR A 416 18.88 40.45 -6.35
CA THR A 416 19.00 40.58 -4.89
C THR A 416 18.25 39.47 -4.16
N GLU A 417 17.08 39.06 -4.64
CA GLU A 417 16.32 37.94 -4.10
C GLU A 417 17.00 36.58 -4.34
N GLU A 418 17.65 36.38 -5.49
CA GLU A 418 18.48 35.19 -5.76
C GLU A 418 19.68 35.11 -4.81
N GLU A 419 20.32 36.25 -4.51
CA GLU A 419 21.42 36.32 -3.52
C GLU A 419 20.92 36.09 -2.09
N GLU A 420 19.78 36.66 -1.68
CA GLU A 420 19.19 36.45 -0.35
C GLU A 420 18.69 35.01 -0.17
N THR A 421 18.08 34.41 -1.19
CA THR A 421 17.66 32.99 -1.13
C THR A 421 18.85 32.04 -1.12
N GLU A 422 19.95 32.33 -1.82
CA GLU A 422 21.20 31.57 -1.68
C GLU A 422 21.81 31.71 -0.28
N GLU A 423 21.79 32.91 0.33
CA GLU A 423 22.28 33.12 1.71
C GLU A 423 21.42 32.40 2.76
N VAL A 424 20.08 32.45 2.66
CA VAL A 424 19.19 31.75 3.61
C VAL A 424 19.33 30.23 3.47
N VAL A 425 19.49 29.68 2.26
CA VAL A 425 19.72 28.25 2.05
C VAL A 425 21.08 27.81 2.62
N LEU A 426 22.10 28.67 2.58
CA LEU A 426 23.41 28.41 3.20
C LEU A 426 23.34 28.47 4.73
N GLU A 427 22.61 29.44 5.31
CA GLU A 427 22.40 29.51 6.76
C GLU A 427 21.58 28.31 7.27
N ASP A 428 20.52 27.90 6.58
CA ASP A 428 19.72 26.73 6.98
C ASP A 428 20.52 25.41 6.89
N GLN A 429 21.43 25.28 5.91
CA GLN A 429 22.35 24.14 5.83
C GLN A 429 23.40 24.15 6.97
N GLU A 430 23.86 25.32 7.41
CA GLU A 430 24.74 25.42 8.58
C GLU A 430 23.98 25.12 9.88
N VAL A 431 22.71 25.50 10.00
CA VAL A 431 21.87 25.19 11.17
C VAL A 431 21.52 23.71 11.23
N GLU A 432 21.17 23.07 10.11
CA GLU A 432 20.97 21.61 10.05
C GLU A 432 22.25 20.83 10.39
N ALA A 433 23.42 21.30 9.93
CA ALA A 433 24.71 20.68 10.26
C ALA A 433 25.06 20.83 11.76
N VAL A 434 24.64 21.91 12.42
CA VAL A 434 24.85 22.11 13.87
C VAL A 434 23.85 21.31 14.70
N GLU A 435 22.61 21.13 14.23
CA GLU A 435 21.62 20.26 14.89
C GLU A 435 21.97 18.76 14.75
N GLU A 436 22.53 18.31 13.63
CA GLU A 436 23.02 16.93 13.46
C GLU A 436 24.18 16.58 14.42
N ILE A 437 24.97 17.57 14.84
CA ILE A 437 26.07 17.38 15.80
C ILE A 437 25.55 17.40 17.26
N ALA A 438 24.36 17.96 17.51
CA ALA A 438 23.77 18.06 18.85
C ALA A 438 22.97 16.82 19.29
N GLU A 439 22.61 15.91 18.37
CA GLU A 439 21.86 14.67 18.67
C GLU A 439 22.72 13.38 18.77
N THR A 440 23.95 13.46 19.30
CA THR A 440 24.63 12.27 19.85
C THR A 440 24.70 12.34 21.38
N PRO A 441 23.80 11.66 22.13
CA PRO A 441 23.95 11.52 23.57
C PRO A 441 24.92 10.38 23.90
N GLU A 442 25.94 10.72 24.69
CA GLU A 442 26.62 9.90 25.70
C GLU A 442 26.81 8.39 25.42
N VAL A 443 27.95 8.01 24.83
CA VAL A 443 28.60 6.71 25.12
C VAL A 443 30.13 6.83 25.05
N ILE A 444 30.77 7.63 25.92
CA ILE A 444 32.18 7.42 26.31
C ILE A 444 32.39 7.91 27.76
N VAL A 445 31.88 7.16 28.74
CA VAL A 445 32.46 7.13 30.10
C VAL A 445 32.54 5.65 30.51
N GLU A 446 33.35 4.89 29.81
CA GLU A 446 33.77 3.55 30.26
C GLU A 446 35.02 3.11 29.45
N GLN A 447 36.09 3.90 29.50
CA GLN A 447 37.42 3.42 29.07
C GLN A 447 38.65 4.12 29.68
N GLU A 448 38.50 4.92 30.75
CA GLU A 448 39.63 5.48 31.52
C GLU A 448 39.54 5.13 33.02
N ALA A 449 39.22 3.88 33.34
CA ALA A 449 39.29 3.35 34.72
C ALA A 449 39.87 1.92 34.79
N GLN A 450 40.74 1.55 33.85
CA GLN A 450 41.50 0.29 33.90
C GLN A 450 43.00 0.44 33.59
N GLU A 451 43.55 1.66 33.57
CA GLU A 451 45.00 1.90 33.52
C GLU A 451 45.46 2.82 34.68
N GLU A 452 44.99 2.55 35.90
CA GLU A 452 45.67 3.02 37.13
C GLU A 452 45.62 1.92 38.21
N GLU A 453 46.11 0.72 37.87
CA GLU A 453 46.52 -0.25 38.90
C GLU A 453 47.68 -1.14 38.41
N GLN A 454 48.64 -0.57 37.66
CA GLN A 454 49.94 -1.19 37.37
C GLN A 454 51.01 -0.11 37.15
N GLU A 455 51.41 0.57 38.22
CA GLU A 455 52.75 1.14 38.48
C GLU A 455 52.69 1.80 39.87
N GLU A 456 52.84 1.00 40.92
CA GLU A 456 54.08 0.81 41.69
C GLU A 456 54.05 1.64 42.98
N VAL A 457 54.17 0.93 44.12
CA VAL A 457 54.84 1.40 45.35
C VAL A 457 54.10 2.40 46.24
#